data_AF-A0A1Q7MNN0-F1
#
_entry.id   AF-A0A1Q7MNN0-F1
#
_cell.length_a   1.000
_cell.length_b   1.000
_cell.length_c   1.000
_cell.angle_alpha   90.00
_cell.angle_beta   90.00
_cell.angle_gamma   90.00
#
_symmetry.space_group_name_H-M   'P 1'
#
loop_
_entity.id
_entity.type
_entity.pdbx_description
1 polymer ?
#
loop_
_entity_poly.entity_id
_entity_poly.type
_entity_poly.pdbx_seq_one_letter_code
_entity_poly.pdbx_strand_id
1 'polypeptide(L)'
;MRLSRSTSSIDCADVERNFAAGKISCLIGIEGGHAIENSLGALRMFYELGTRYITLTHWRSLDWAVASTDTAHRGLSAFGKQVVLEMNRLGMLVDLSHVNDQTMSDALHTSRAPVIFSHSSARALTNHARDVPDSILKLVAANRGVVMVNFNPGFVSESVRVYGDGVNARLDGLRAAGADSATRADSLKAWNARAPHATLQQVADHIEHIRQVAGVDCVGLGSDFDGITEVPVGLEDVSKFPDVIAELLRRGWTEADVKKVAGLNTLRVMREAERVAVEMRSPPRR
;
A
#
# COMPACT_ATOMS: atom_id res chain seq x y z
N MET A 1 15.63 -33.42 9.81
CA MET A 1 16.09 -32.28 8.98
C MET A 1 14.89 -31.35 8.79
N ARG A 2 14.79 -30.23 9.54
CA ARG A 2 13.69 -29.27 9.35
C ARG A 2 13.98 -28.50 8.06
N LEU A 3 13.25 -28.80 6.99
CA LEU A 3 13.25 -28.00 5.77
C LEU A 3 12.83 -26.56 6.15
N SER A 4 13.56 -25.56 5.63
CA SER A 4 13.20 -24.15 5.81
C SER A 4 11.75 -23.92 5.34
N ARG A 5 10.94 -23.25 6.18
CA ARG A 5 9.53 -22.91 5.86
C ARG A 5 9.40 -21.66 4.98
N SER A 6 10.49 -20.95 4.73
CA SER A 6 10.54 -19.77 3.86
C SER A 6 11.75 -19.79 2.92
N THR A 7 11.67 -19.03 1.84
CA THR A 7 12.75 -18.87 0.86
C THR A 7 12.61 -17.54 0.11
N SER A 8 13.73 -16.97 -0.35
CA SER A 8 13.71 -15.78 -1.19
C SER A 8 12.99 -16.05 -2.51
N SER A 9 12.40 -15.01 -3.10
CA SER A 9 11.75 -15.07 -4.41
C SER A 9 11.97 -13.76 -5.15
N ILE A 10 12.28 -13.86 -6.43
CA ILE A 10 12.59 -12.69 -7.26
C ILE A 10 11.73 -12.60 -8.51
N ASP A 11 10.93 -13.60 -8.83
CA ASP A 11 9.97 -13.52 -9.93
C ASP A 11 8.65 -14.20 -9.55
N CYS A 12 7.61 -13.99 -10.37
CA CYS A 12 6.30 -14.59 -10.15
C CYS A 12 6.40 -16.13 -10.13
N ALA A 13 7.30 -16.71 -10.92
CA ALA A 13 7.45 -18.15 -11.04
C ALA A 13 8.08 -18.78 -9.78
N ASP A 14 9.00 -18.07 -9.11
CA ASP A 14 9.53 -18.43 -7.79
C ASP A 14 8.39 -18.52 -6.78
N VAL A 15 7.52 -17.51 -6.74
CA VAL A 15 6.40 -17.48 -5.79
C VAL A 15 5.47 -18.67 -5.98
N GLU A 16 5.13 -18.99 -7.23
CA GLU A 16 4.28 -20.13 -7.55
C GLU A 16 4.95 -21.48 -7.22
N ARG A 17 6.24 -21.64 -7.54
CA ARG A 17 7.01 -22.84 -7.18
C ARG A 17 7.09 -23.05 -5.67
N ASN A 18 7.36 -21.98 -4.93
CA ASN A 18 7.52 -22.03 -3.48
C ASN A 18 6.19 -22.32 -2.78
N PHE A 19 5.10 -21.70 -3.24
CA PHE A 19 3.76 -22.01 -2.76
C PHE A 19 3.39 -23.48 -2.98
N ALA A 20 3.64 -24.02 -4.18
CA ALA A 20 3.42 -25.44 -4.48
C ALA A 20 4.26 -26.39 -3.60
N ALA A 21 5.43 -25.92 -3.14
CA ALA A 21 6.29 -26.65 -2.20
C ALA A 21 5.95 -26.42 -0.71
N GLY A 22 4.87 -25.69 -0.40
CA GLY A 22 4.48 -25.38 0.98
C GLY A 22 5.43 -24.42 1.70
N LYS A 23 6.13 -23.56 0.96
CA LYS A 23 7.05 -22.54 1.49
C LYS A 23 6.48 -21.14 1.32
N ILE A 24 6.82 -20.26 2.25
CA ILE A 24 6.53 -18.83 2.16
C ILE A 24 7.60 -18.15 1.30
N SER A 25 7.17 -17.41 0.28
CA SER A 25 8.03 -16.56 -0.52
C SER A 25 8.30 -15.23 0.17
N CYS A 26 9.58 -14.87 0.30
CA CYS A 26 10.01 -13.58 0.81
C CYS A 26 10.50 -12.72 -0.35
N LEU A 27 9.75 -11.67 -0.69
CA LEU A 27 10.14 -10.63 -1.64
C LEU A 27 10.63 -9.40 -0.88
N ILE A 28 11.47 -8.58 -1.52
CA ILE A 28 12.02 -7.35 -0.95
C ILE A 28 11.35 -6.14 -1.59
N GLY A 29 10.86 -5.23 -0.76
CA GLY A 29 10.40 -3.91 -1.16
C GLY A 29 11.17 -2.82 -0.42
N ILE A 30 11.37 -1.68 -1.07
CA ILE A 30 11.94 -0.50 -0.41
C ILE A 30 10.87 0.57 -0.31
N GLU A 31 10.67 1.08 0.89
CA GLU A 31 9.63 2.08 1.15
C GLU A 31 10.20 3.50 1.14
N GLY A 32 10.12 4.12 -0.04
CA GLY A 32 10.49 5.51 -0.25
C GLY A 32 11.68 5.67 -1.20
N GLY A 33 11.47 6.51 -2.21
CA GLY A 33 12.47 6.82 -3.23
C GLY A 33 13.72 7.55 -2.73
N HIS A 34 13.75 8.02 -1.48
CA HIS A 34 14.96 8.60 -0.91
C HIS A 34 16.14 7.60 -0.90
N ALA A 35 15.84 6.29 -0.83
CA ALA A 35 16.85 5.23 -0.88
C ALA A 35 17.72 5.25 -2.14
N ILE A 36 17.21 5.76 -3.26
CA ILE A 36 17.98 5.80 -4.52
C ILE A 36 18.80 7.08 -4.70
N GLU A 37 18.71 8.05 -3.79
CA GLU A 37 19.46 9.32 -3.81
C GLU A 37 19.54 9.97 -5.21
N ASN A 38 18.40 10.11 -5.87
CA ASN A 38 18.29 10.69 -7.23
C ASN A 38 19.14 9.95 -8.29
N SER A 39 19.44 8.67 -8.11
CA SER A 39 20.27 7.86 -9.02
C SER A 39 19.52 6.67 -9.60
N LEU A 40 19.35 6.67 -10.93
CA LEU A 40 18.86 5.48 -11.66
C LEU A 40 19.86 4.30 -11.56
N GLY A 41 21.15 4.58 -11.31
CA GLY A 41 22.15 3.55 -11.05
C GLY A 41 21.89 2.81 -9.74
N ALA A 42 21.57 3.55 -8.67
CA ALA A 42 21.20 2.95 -7.38
C ALA A 42 19.91 2.14 -7.49
N LEU A 43 18.90 2.66 -8.21
CA LEU A 43 17.66 1.93 -8.51
C LEU A 43 17.94 0.56 -9.15
N ARG A 44 18.79 0.51 -10.19
CA ARG A 44 19.20 -0.75 -10.83
C ARG A 44 19.92 -1.67 -9.86
N MET A 45 20.83 -1.14 -9.05
CA MET A 45 21.57 -1.93 -8.06
C MET A 45 20.63 -2.59 -7.04
N PHE A 46 19.62 -1.88 -6.52
CA PHE A 46 18.63 -2.47 -5.62
C PHE A 46 17.81 -3.58 -6.29
N TYR A 47 17.49 -3.43 -7.58
CA TYR A 47 16.83 -4.48 -8.35
C TYR A 47 17.68 -5.76 -8.44
N GLU A 48 18.97 -5.60 -8.77
CA GLU A 48 19.93 -6.72 -8.82
C GLU A 48 20.10 -7.41 -7.46
N LEU A 49 20.01 -6.64 -6.36
CA LEU A 49 20.03 -7.17 -4.99
C LEU A 49 18.71 -7.86 -4.56
N GLY A 50 17.69 -7.90 -5.43
CA GLY A 50 16.44 -8.63 -5.20
C GLY A 50 15.22 -7.77 -4.87
N THR A 51 15.34 -6.43 -4.87
CA THR A 51 14.19 -5.54 -4.66
C THR A 51 13.20 -5.64 -5.82
N ARG A 52 11.91 -5.80 -5.54
CA ARG A 52 10.85 -5.97 -6.55
C ARG A 52 9.78 -4.90 -6.56
N TYR A 53 9.71 -4.05 -5.54
CA TYR A 53 8.97 -2.80 -5.62
C TYR A 53 9.68 -1.67 -4.87
N ILE A 54 9.40 -0.44 -5.28
CA ILE A 54 9.76 0.76 -4.51
C ILE A 54 8.55 1.67 -4.38
N THR A 55 8.24 2.07 -3.14
CA THR A 55 7.28 3.15 -2.85
C THR A 55 7.91 4.48 -3.22
N LEU A 56 7.28 5.28 -4.08
CA LEU A 56 7.95 6.46 -4.65
C LEU A 56 8.32 7.51 -3.59
N THR A 57 7.54 7.63 -2.52
CA THR A 57 7.85 8.44 -1.34
C THR A 57 7.49 7.67 -0.07
N HIS A 58 7.78 8.28 1.09
CA HIS A 58 7.25 7.86 2.38
C HIS A 58 6.54 9.07 3.01
N TRP A 59 6.80 9.43 4.27
CA TRP A 59 6.18 10.60 4.92
C TRP A 59 6.68 11.98 4.43
N ARG A 60 7.69 12.05 3.56
CA ARG A 60 8.24 13.32 3.05
C ARG A 60 8.37 13.29 1.54
N SER A 61 8.10 14.46 0.95
CA SER A 61 8.31 14.71 -0.47
C SER A 61 9.79 14.71 -0.83
N LEU A 62 10.06 14.34 -2.07
CA LEU A 62 11.38 14.37 -2.71
C LEU A 62 11.37 15.43 -3.82
N ASP A 63 12.54 15.70 -4.40
CA ASP A 63 12.67 16.61 -5.54
C ASP A 63 11.87 16.13 -6.77
N TRP A 64 11.54 14.83 -6.82
CA TRP A 64 10.94 14.20 -7.99
C TRP A 64 9.61 13.48 -7.78
N ALA A 65 9.12 13.38 -6.54
CA ALA A 65 7.80 12.84 -6.20
C ALA A 65 7.28 13.48 -4.90
N VAL A 66 5.96 13.57 -4.72
CA VAL A 66 5.33 14.28 -3.59
C VAL A 66 4.60 13.29 -2.68
N ALA A 67 4.84 13.42 -1.38
CA ALA A 67 4.16 12.62 -0.37
C ALA A 67 2.74 13.13 -0.10
N SER A 68 1.85 12.23 0.30
CA SER A 68 0.46 12.49 0.69
C SER A 68 0.33 13.46 1.86
N THR A 69 1.36 13.57 2.70
CA THR A 69 1.44 14.51 3.83
C THR A 69 1.88 15.92 3.44
N ASP A 70 2.22 16.13 2.17
CA ASP A 70 2.60 17.44 1.65
C ASP A 70 1.40 18.09 0.94
N THR A 71 1.16 19.37 1.22
CA THR A 71 0.07 20.15 0.62
C THR A 71 0.38 20.63 -0.79
N ALA A 72 1.59 20.39 -1.31
CA ALA A 72 1.96 20.77 -2.67
C ALA A 72 1.09 20.08 -3.73
N HIS A 73 0.58 20.86 -4.69
CA HIS A 73 -0.26 20.37 -5.80
C HIS A 73 0.54 19.81 -7.00
N ARG A 74 1.86 19.65 -6.87
CA ARG A 74 2.69 18.99 -7.89
C ARG A 74 2.70 17.47 -7.68
N GLY A 75 3.05 16.72 -8.74
CA GLY A 75 3.24 15.27 -8.69
C GLY A 75 4.68 14.88 -9.04
N LEU A 76 4.84 14.09 -10.10
CA LEU A 76 6.16 13.67 -10.58
C LEU A 76 6.86 14.76 -11.39
N SER A 77 8.14 14.98 -11.10
CA SER A 77 9.00 15.78 -11.98
C SER A 77 9.36 15.00 -13.25
N ALA A 78 10.07 15.66 -14.19
CA ALA A 78 10.61 14.97 -15.37
C ALA A 78 11.53 13.79 -14.99
N PHE A 79 12.35 13.96 -13.95
CA PHE A 79 13.17 12.88 -13.40
C PHE A 79 12.31 11.79 -12.75
N GLY A 80 11.26 12.16 -12.00
CA GLY A 80 10.34 11.18 -11.41
C GLY A 80 9.66 10.29 -12.46
N LYS A 81 9.29 10.86 -13.62
CA LYS A 81 8.80 10.08 -14.76
C LYS A 81 9.86 9.13 -15.33
N GLN A 82 11.13 9.54 -15.37
CA GLN A 82 12.23 8.64 -15.76
C GLN A 82 12.43 7.50 -14.75
N VAL A 83 12.28 7.76 -13.45
CA VAL A 83 12.31 6.72 -12.41
C VAL A 83 11.22 5.67 -12.67
N VAL A 84 9.97 6.10 -12.88
CA VAL A 84 8.84 5.20 -13.20
C VAL A 84 9.13 4.35 -14.45
N LEU A 85 9.63 4.98 -15.52
CA LEU A 85 9.95 4.27 -16.77
C LEU A 85 11.12 3.28 -16.61
N GLU A 86 12.12 3.62 -15.80
CA GLU A 86 13.23 2.71 -15.49
C GLU A 86 12.76 1.53 -14.64
N MET A 87 11.86 1.75 -13.68
CA MET A 87 11.21 0.67 -12.92
C MET A 87 10.46 -0.27 -13.87
N ASN A 88 9.68 0.25 -14.82
CA ASN A 88 9.02 -0.58 -15.84
C ASN A 88 10.01 -1.36 -16.71
N ARG A 89 11.13 -0.74 -17.12
CA ARG A 89 12.17 -1.40 -17.93
C ARG A 89 12.85 -2.55 -17.17
N LEU A 90 13.00 -2.42 -15.85
CA LEU A 90 13.57 -3.45 -14.99
C LEU A 90 12.59 -4.59 -14.71
N GLY A 91 11.29 -4.29 -14.63
CA GLY A 91 10.28 -5.18 -14.08
C GLY A 91 10.08 -4.96 -12.58
N MET A 92 10.51 -3.82 -12.06
CA MET A 92 10.25 -3.39 -10.69
C MET A 92 8.86 -2.75 -10.61
N LEU A 93 8.06 -3.18 -9.65
CA LEU A 93 6.72 -2.65 -9.43
C LEU A 93 6.80 -1.23 -8.86
N VAL A 94 6.02 -0.33 -9.45
CA VAL A 94 5.83 1.03 -8.96
C VAL A 94 4.79 1.01 -7.86
N ASP A 95 5.19 1.37 -6.63
CA ASP A 95 4.28 1.45 -5.50
C ASP A 95 3.87 2.90 -5.20
N LEU A 96 2.56 3.10 -5.17
CA LEU A 96 1.90 4.40 -5.02
C LEU A 96 1.27 4.60 -3.64
N SER A 97 1.55 3.70 -2.68
CA SER A 97 1.36 4.06 -1.28
C SER A 97 2.20 5.29 -0.93
N HIS A 98 1.80 6.02 0.11
CA HIS A 98 2.43 7.26 0.60
C HIS A 98 2.39 8.49 -0.29
N VAL A 99 2.20 8.38 -1.60
CA VAL A 99 2.25 9.54 -2.50
C VAL A 99 0.95 10.37 -2.48
N ASN A 100 1.02 11.64 -2.91
CA ASN A 100 -0.19 12.46 -3.10
C ASN A 100 -0.94 12.11 -4.40
N ASP A 101 -2.17 12.62 -4.53
CA ASP A 101 -3.06 12.33 -5.66
C ASP A 101 -2.46 12.68 -7.02
N GLN A 102 -1.73 13.80 -7.11
CA GLN A 102 -1.11 14.20 -8.37
C GLN A 102 0.03 13.25 -8.75
N THR A 103 0.82 12.77 -7.78
CA THR A 103 1.85 11.76 -8.02
C THR A 103 1.23 10.42 -8.41
N MET A 104 0.12 10.01 -7.77
CA MET A 104 -0.63 8.81 -8.19
C MET A 104 -1.05 8.91 -9.65
N SER A 105 -1.68 10.02 -10.02
CA SER A 105 -2.15 10.28 -11.39
C SER A 105 -0.99 10.30 -12.38
N ASP A 106 0.08 11.04 -12.10
CA ASP A 106 1.24 11.15 -13.00
C ASP A 106 1.91 9.80 -13.22
N ALA A 107 2.05 8.99 -12.16
CA ALA A 107 2.63 7.66 -12.25
C ALA A 107 1.76 6.71 -13.08
N LEU A 108 0.44 6.71 -12.87
CA LEU A 108 -0.51 5.90 -13.65
C LEU A 108 -0.53 6.25 -15.14
N HIS A 109 -0.38 7.54 -15.48
CA HIS A 109 -0.28 7.99 -16.87
C HIS A 109 1.11 7.75 -17.50
N THR A 110 2.15 7.62 -16.68
CA THR A 110 3.53 7.39 -17.15
C THR A 110 3.85 5.90 -17.27
N SER A 111 3.34 5.08 -16.35
CA SER A 111 3.69 3.67 -16.22
C SER A 111 3.16 2.85 -17.40
N ARG A 112 4.05 2.01 -17.95
CA ARG A 112 3.71 1.02 -18.98
C ARG A 112 3.33 -0.35 -18.40
N ALA A 113 3.62 -0.57 -17.12
CA ALA A 113 3.25 -1.78 -16.39
C ALA A 113 2.15 -1.48 -15.36
N PRO A 114 1.43 -2.52 -14.89
CA PRO A 114 0.54 -2.37 -13.76
C PRO A 114 1.28 -1.88 -12.51
N VAL A 115 0.68 -0.95 -11.78
CA VAL A 115 1.21 -0.41 -10.52
C VAL A 115 0.60 -1.14 -9.33
N ILE A 116 1.20 -0.95 -8.15
CA ILE A 116 0.64 -1.40 -6.88
C ILE A 116 0.39 -0.22 -5.95
N PHE A 117 -0.51 -0.40 -5.00
CA PHE A 117 -0.49 0.29 -3.72
C PHE A 117 -0.27 -0.80 -2.68
N SER A 118 0.95 -0.92 -2.15
CA SER A 118 1.34 -2.01 -1.25
C SER A 118 0.59 -2.01 0.09
N HIS A 119 0.14 -0.86 0.57
CA HIS A 119 -0.65 -0.72 1.82
C HIS A 119 -1.41 0.63 1.83
N SER A 120 -2.55 0.68 1.13
CA SER A 120 -3.45 1.85 1.15
C SER A 120 -4.92 1.41 1.08
N SER A 121 -5.83 2.22 1.64
CA SER A 121 -7.27 1.89 1.67
C SER A 121 -8.07 2.86 0.78
N ALA A 122 -9.40 2.81 0.86
CA ALA A 122 -10.29 3.64 0.02
C ALA A 122 -10.67 4.96 0.70
N ARG A 123 -10.35 6.09 0.08
CA ARG A 123 -10.57 7.43 0.68
C ARG A 123 -12.04 7.80 0.84
N ALA A 124 -12.91 7.19 0.04
CA ALA A 124 -14.35 7.43 0.12
C ALA A 124 -14.96 6.99 1.46
N LEU A 125 -14.36 6.01 2.15
CA LEU A 125 -14.85 5.50 3.44
C LEU A 125 -14.13 6.14 4.63
N THR A 126 -12.83 6.43 4.47
CA THR A 126 -12.02 7.12 5.48
C THR A 126 -11.30 8.27 4.79
N ASN A 127 -11.62 9.51 5.14
CA ASN A 127 -11.13 10.70 4.43
C ASN A 127 -9.70 11.06 4.87
N HIS A 128 -8.75 10.19 4.56
CA HIS A 128 -7.34 10.34 4.89
C HIS A 128 -6.47 10.47 3.64
N ALA A 129 -5.45 11.33 3.67
CA ALA A 129 -4.58 11.59 2.52
C ALA A 129 -3.76 10.34 2.10
N ARG A 130 -3.57 9.38 3.01
CA ARG A 130 -2.93 8.08 2.68
C ARG A 130 -3.80 7.18 1.83
N ASP A 131 -5.12 7.37 1.81
CA ASP A 131 -6.03 6.48 1.09
C ASP A 131 -6.24 6.92 -0.35
N VAL A 132 -6.68 5.98 -1.18
CA VAL A 132 -6.81 6.17 -2.62
C VAL A 132 -8.19 6.74 -2.97
N PRO A 133 -8.29 7.89 -3.65
CA PRO A 133 -9.57 8.46 -4.06
C PRO A 133 -10.15 7.70 -5.26
N ASP A 134 -11.47 7.71 -5.41
CA ASP A 134 -12.18 6.98 -6.48
C ASP A 134 -11.74 7.37 -7.89
N SER A 135 -11.33 8.63 -8.09
CA SER A 135 -10.77 9.08 -9.37
C SER A 135 -9.50 8.32 -9.74
N ILE A 136 -8.65 8.00 -8.77
CA ILE A 136 -7.43 7.21 -8.94
C ILE A 136 -7.77 5.72 -9.03
N LEU A 137 -8.72 5.20 -8.24
CA LEU A 137 -9.16 3.80 -8.34
C LEU A 137 -9.63 3.44 -9.75
N LYS A 138 -10.31 4.36 -10.45
CA LYS A 138 -10.70 4.19 -11.86
C LYS A 138 -9.49 4.11 -12.80
N LEU A 139 -8.44 4.90 -12.53
CA LEU A 139 -7.19 4.81 -13.29
C LEU A 139 -6.44 3.50 -13.00
N VAL A 140 -6.48 2.99 -11.76
CA VAL A 140 -5.92 1.67 -11.40
C VAL A 140 -6.60 0.57 -12.19
N ALA A 141 -7.92 0.62 -12.35
CA ALA A 141 -8.66 -0.33 -13.17
C ALA A 141 -8.18 -0.34 -14.63
N ALA A 142 -8.00 0.85 -15.23
CA ALA A 142 -7.50 0.98 -16.60
C ALA A 142 -6.04 0.49 -16.73
N ASN A 143 -5.21 0.76 -15.73
CA ASN A 143 -3.81 0.31 -15.66
C ASN A 143 -3.68 -1.19 -15.31
N ARG A 144 -4.75 -1.83 -14.82
CA ARG A 144 -4.80 -3.22 -14.33
C ARG A 144 -3.93 -3.47 -13.10
N GLY A 145 -3.69 -2.42 -12.31
CA GLY A 145 -2.94 -2.47 -11.06
C GLY A 145 -3.70 -3.16 -9.93
N VAL A 146 -3.17 -3.08 -8.71
CA VAL A 146 -3.80 -3.61 -7.51
C VAL A 146 -3.63 -2.66 -6.32
N VAL A 147 -4.70 -2.46 -5.55
CA VAL A 147 -4.69 -1.76 -4.27
C VAL A 147 -4.76 -2.78 -3.16
N MET A 148 -3.70 -2.84 -2.34
CA MET A 148 -3.56 -3.78 -1.24
C MET A 148 -4.01 -3.09 0.04
N VAL A 149 -5.17 -3.50 0.57
CA VAL A 149 -5.87 -2.80 1.65
C VAL A 149 -5.05 -2.84 2.95
N ASN A 150 -4.84 -1.67 3.55
CA ASN A 150 -4.10 -1.45 4.79
C ASN A 150 -4.96 -1.81 6.01
N PHE A 151 -4.34 -2.22 7.13
CA PHE A 151 -5.03 -2.46 8.39
C PHE A 151 -4.84 -1.33 9.43
N ASN A 152 -4.07 -0.29 9.14
CA ASN A 152 -3.91 0.87 10.03
C ASN A 152 -5.28 1.43 10.44
N PRO A 153 -5.63 1.43 11.75
CA PRO A 153 -6.94 1.83 12.24
C PRO A 153 -7.39 3.24 11.77
N GLY A 154 -6.46 4.19 11.69
CA GLY A 154 -6.75 5.55 11.24
C GLY A 154 -6.99 5.70 9.73
N PHE A 155 -6.68 4.68 8.93
CA PHE A 155 -6.92 4.66 7.49
C PHE A 155 -8.13 3.78 7.11
N VAL A 156 -8.61 2.95 8.04
CA VAL A 156 -9.77 2.08 7.79
C VAL A 156 -11.03 2.46 8.57
N SER A 157 -10.93 3.40 9.50
CA SER A 157 -12.07 3.85 10.29
C SER A 157 -12.08 5.36 10.43
N GLU A 158 -13.05 6.01 9.79
CA GLU A 158 -13.27 7.45 9.91
C GLU A 158 -13.46 7.90 11.37
N SER A 159 -14.14 7.09 12.19
CA SER A 159 -14.28 7.40 13.62
C SER A 159 -12.94 7.38 14.36
N VAL A 160 -12.05 6.44 14.05
CA VAL A 160 -10.71 6.38 14.64
C VAL A 160 -9.86 7.55 14.14
N ARG A 161 -9.91 7.85 12.83
CA ARG A 161 -9.21 8.97 12.22
C ARG A 161 -9.58 10.30 12.87
N VAL A 162 -10.88 10.64 12.87
CA VAL A 162 -11.40 11.90 13.44
C VAL A 162 -11.08 12.00 14.93
N TYR A 163 -11.18 10.89 15.67
CA TYR A 163 -10.80 10.85 17.07
C TYR A 163 -9.29 11.11 17.26
N GLY A 164 -8.44 10.48 16.45
CA GLY A 164 -7.00 10.71 16.46
C GLY A 164 -6.64 12.17 16.19
N ASP A 165 -7.21 12.76 15.13
CA ASP A 165 -6.95 14.14 14.73
C ASP A 165 -7.33 15.16 15.81
N GLY A 166 -8.36 14.85 16.61
CA GLY A 166 -8.85 15.70 17.68
C GLY A 166 -7.89 15.83 18.89
N VAL A 167 -6.90 14.93 19.04
CA VAL A 167 -6.04 14.90 20.23
C VAL A 167 -5.18 16.16 20.35
N ASN A 168 -4.66 16.68 19.23
CA ASN A 168 -3.79 17.85 19.22
C ASN A 168 -4.57 19.11 19.64
N ALA A 169 -5.75 19.33 19.04
CA ALA A 169 -6.63 20.44 19.41
C ALA A 169 -7.00 20.40 20.90
N ARG A 170 -7.25 19.21 21.46
CA ARG A 170 -7.50 19.03 22.89
C ARG A 170 -6.28 19.43 23.74
N LEU A 171 -5.09 18.93 23.39
CA LEU A 171 -3.86 19.22 24.13
C LEU A 171 -3.49 20.70 24.04
N ASP A 172 -3.72 21.35 22.91
CA ASP A 172 -3.51 22.78 22.72
C ASP A 172 -4.51 23.62 23.52
N GLY A 173 -5.78 23.22 23.58
CA GLY A 173 -6.77 23.83 24.45
C GLY A 173 -6.37 23.77 25.94
N LEU A 174 -5.83 22.63 26.38
CA LEU A 174 -5.33 22.48 27.75
C LEU A 174 -4.08 23.32 28.01
N ARG A 175 -3.15 23.40 27.04
CA ARG A 175 -1.99 24.30 27.10
C ARG A 175 -2.43 25.75 27.24
N ALA A 176 -3.38 26.20 26.42
CA ALA A 176 -3.92 27.55 26.45
C ALA A 176 -4.64 27.87 27.77
N ALA A 177 -5.27 26.87 28.39
CA ALA A 177 -5.90 26.99 29.71
C ALA A 177 -4.90 26.96 30.89
N GLY A 178 -3.59 26.87 30.63
CA GLY A 178 -2.56 26.85 31.66
C GLY A 178 -2.42 25.49 32.37
N ALA A 179 -2.94 24.40 31.80
CA ALA A 179 -2.81 23.07 32.39
C ALA A 179 -1.34 22.62 32.44
N ASP A 180 -0.93 22.11 33.59
CA ASP A 180 0.41 21.57 33.79
C ASP A 180 0.65 20.27 32.99
N SER A 181 1.86 19.72 33.06
CA SER A 181 2.21 18.47 32.37
C SER A 181 1.42 17.27 32.89
N ALA A 182 1.19 17.18 34.20
CA ALA A 182 0.47 16.06 34.81
C ALA A 182 -1.00 16.02 34.36
N THR A 183 -1.69 17.15 34.41
CA THR A 183 -3.08 17.29 33.96
C THR A 183 -3.23 16.95 32.48
N ARG A 184 -2.28 17.36 31.64
CA ARG A 184 -2.26 17.00 30.21
C ARG A 184 -2.03 15.50 29.99
N ALA A 185 -1.13 14.89 30.77
CA ALA A 185 -0.89 13.45 30.70
C ALA A 185 -2.12 12.63 31.14
N ASP A 186 -2.76 13.01 32.24
CA ASP A 186 -4.00 12.37 32.72
C ASP A 186 -5.14 12.53 31.71
N SER A 187 -5.26 13.73 31.12
CA SER A 187 -6.22 14.01 30.06
C SER A 187 -5.97 13.14 28.81
N LEU A 188 -4.71 12.95 28.41
CA LEU A 188 -4.35 12.08 27.28
C LEU A 188 -4.65 10.61 27.61
N LYS A 189 -4.36 10.16 28.83
CA LYS A 189 -4.72 8.81 29.29
C LYS A 189 -6.23 8.57 29.24
N ALA A 190 -7.02 9.53 29.73
CA ALA A 190 -8.48 9.45 29.70
C ALA A 190 -9.04 9.54 28.26
N TRP A 191 -8.38 10.27 27.37
CA TRP A 191 -8.68 10.29 25.94
C TRP A 191 -8.45 8.90 25.33
N ASN A 192 -7.24 8.36 25.45
CA ASN A 192 -6.92 7.05 24.86
C ASN A 192 -7.82 5.92 25.38
N ALA A 193 -8.23 5.96 26.66
CA ALA A 193 -9.16 4.97 27.23
C ALA A 193 -10.58 4.99 26.60
N ARG A 194 -10.94 6.03 25.85
CA ARG A 194 -12.22 6.18 25.15
C ARG A 194 -12.08 6.14 23.63
N ALA A 195 -10.88 5.84 23.12
CA ALA A 195 -10.64 5.79 21.70
C ALA A 195 -11.54 4.72 21.05
N PRO A 196 -12.21 5.02 19.93
CA PRO A 196 -12.87 3.99 19.15
C PRO A 196 -11.84 3.02 18.59
N HIS A 197 -12.27 1.81 18.26
CA HIS A 197 -11.42 0.79 17.66
C HIS A 197 -11.89 0.49 16.24
N ALA A 198 -10.95 0.37 15.31
CA ALA A 198 -11.22 -0.17 14.00
C ALA A 198 -11.51 -1.68 14.11
N THR A 199 -12.20 -2.22 13.11
CA THR A 199 -12.62 -3.64 13.08
C THR A 199 -12.26 -4.31 11.76
N LEU A 200 -12.17 -5.63 11.77
CA LEU A 200 -12.06 -6.45 10.56
C LEU A 200 -13.16 -6.13 9.54
N GLN A 201 -14.39 -5.87 10.00
CA GLN A 201 -15.51 -5.52 9.12
C GLN A 201 -15.24 -4.23 8.34
N GLN A 202 -14.64 -3.22 8.97
CA GLN A 202 -14.27 -1.99 8.29
C GLN A 202 -13.19 -2.22 7.24
N VAL A 203 -12.21 -3.08 7.50
CA VAL A 203 -11.24 -3.52 6.48
C VAL A 203 -11.96 -4.18 5.29
N ALA A 204 -12.93 -5.05 5.55
CA ALA A 204 -13.74 -5.68 4.50
C ALA A 204 -14.62 -4.66 3.74
N ASP A 205 -15.11 -3.60 4.39
CA ASP A 205 -15.84 -2.51 3.72
C ASP A 205 -14.94 -1.80 2.68
N HIS A 206 -13.67 -1.54 3.02
CA HIS A 206 -12.69 -0.98 2.08
C HIS A 206 -12.40 -1.92 0.90
N ILE A 207 -12.28 -3.23 1.15
CA ILE A 207 -12.12 -4.25 0.10
C ILE A 207 -13.33 -4.24 -0.86
N GLU A 208 -14.55 -4.15 -0.33
CA GLU A 208 -15.77 -4.10 -1.13
C GLU A 208 -15.89 -2.83 -1.94
N HIS A 209 -15.58 -1.67 -1.35
CA HIS A 209 -15.60 -0.39 -2.06
C HIS A 209 -14.61 -0.39 -3.24
N ILE A 210 -13.38 -0.85 -3.03
CA ILE A 210 -12.38 -0.93 -4.12
C ILE A 210 -12.86 -1.88 -5.21
N ARG A 211 -13.45 -3.04 -4.86
CA ARG A 211 -14.06 -3.95 -5.84
C ARG A 211 -15.16 -3.24 -6.65
N GLN A 212 -16.02 -2.45 -6.01
CA GLN A 212 -17.12 -1.75 -6.68
C GLN A 212 -16.61 -0.69 -7.67
N VAL A 213 -15.54 0.03 -7.33
CA VAL A 213 -15.01 1.13 -8.15
C VAL A 213 -14.00 0.66 -9.21
N ALA A 214 -13.04 -0.18 -8.81
CA ALA A 214 -11.92 -0.61 -9.65
C ALA A 214 -12.04 -2.03 -10.21
N GLY A 215 -12.98 -2.83 -9.69
CA GLY A 215 -13.17 -4.23 -10.06
C GLY A 215 -12.40 -5.21 -9.15
N VAL A 216 -12.87 -6.45 -9.12
CA VAL A 216 -12.32 -7.52 -8.26
C VAL A 216 -10.86 -7.85 -8.55
N ASP A 217 -10.42 -7.59 -9.78
CA ASP A 217 -9.05 -7.81 -10.22
C ASP A 217 -8.06 -6.78 -9.65
N CYS A 218 -8.55 -5.71 -9.02
CA CYS A 218 -7.73 -4.60 -8.52
C CYS A 218 -7.58 -4.59 -7.00
N VAL A 219 -7.92 -5.68 -6.30
CA VAL A 219 -7.91 -5.76 -4.82
C VAL A 219 -6.84 -6.74 -4.32
N GLY A 220 -6.11 -6.36 -3.27
CA GLY A 220 -5.20 -7.22 -2.53
C GLY A 220 -5.18 -6.89 -1.04
N LEU A 221 -4.22 -7.46 -0.29
CA LEU A 221 -4.06 -7.27 1.15
C LEU A 221 -2.63 -6.79 1.46
N GLY A 222 -2.52 -5.73 2.27
CA GLY A 222 -1.25 -5.09 2.60
C GLY A 222 -1.29 -4.57 4.04
N SER A 223 -1.15 -5.48 5.01
CA SER A 223 -1.57 -5.23 6.40
C SER A 223 -0.80 -4.16 7.16
N ASP A 224 0.43 -3.83 6.73
CA ASP A 224 1.32 -2.92 7.46
C ASP A 224 1.71 -3.43 8.86
N PHE A 225 1.66 -4.76 9.06
CA PHE A 225 2.12 -5.39 10.31
C PHE A 225 3.58 -5.05 10.58
N ASP A 226 3.92 -4.84 11.86
CA ASP A 226 5.22 -4.34 12.34
C ASP A 226 5.60 -2.91 11.85
N GLY A 227 4.76 -2.28 11.02
CA GLY A 227 4.85 -0.87 10.61
C GLY A 227 3.90 0.07 11.36
N ILE A 228 2.85 -0.48 11.98
CA ILE A 228 1.82 0.25 12.74
C ILE A 228 1.84 -0.07 14.23
N THR A 229 1.37 0.87 15.06
CA THR A 229 1.37 0.72 16.53
C THR A 229 0.10 0.08 17.10
N GLU A 230 -0.98 0.05 16.31
CA GLU A 230 -2.28 -0.50 16.67
C GLU A 230 -2.90 -1.19 15.46
N VAL A 231 -3.79 -2.14 15.72
CA VAL A 231 -4.41 -2.99 14.70
C VAL A 231 -5.93 -3.07 14.91
N PRO A 232 -6.72 -3.38 13.87
CA PRO A 232 -8.15 -3.55 14.00
C PRO A 232 -8.49 -4.77 14.85
N VAL A 233 -9.60 -4.71 15.59
CA VAL A 233 -10.13 -5.85 16.33
C VAL A 233 -10.48 -6.98 15.35
N GLY A 234 -9.98 -8.18 15.64
CA GLY A 234 -10.06 -9.35 14.77
C GLY A 234 -8.89 -9.49 13.78
N LEU A 235 -7.95 -8.56 13.77
CA LEU A 235 -6.74 -8.55 12.91
C LEU A 235 -5.47 -8.32 13.74
N GLU A 236 -5.38 -8.98 14.88
CA GLU A 236 -4.31 -8.76 15.86
C GLU A 236 -2.91 -9.11 15.34
N ASP A 237 -2.80 -10.09 14.45
CA ASP A 237 -1.53 -10.56 13.91
C ASP A 237 -1.70 -11.32 12.57
N VAL A 238 -0.57 -11.80 12.03
CA VAL A 238 -0.51 -12.55 10.76
C VAL A 238 -1.33 -13.85 10.75
N SER A 239 -1.75 -14.39 11.89
CA SER A 239 -2.64 -15.57 11.93
C SER A 239 -4.08 -15.25 11.53
N LYS A 240 -4.43 -13.96 11.42
CA LYS A 240 -5.80 -13.46 11.20
C LYS A 240 -6.18 -13.22 9.74
N PHE A 241 -5.26 -13.38 8.79
CA PHE A 241 -5.60 -13.30 7.35
C PHE A 241 -6.77 -14.21 6.93
N PRO A 242 -6.91 -15.46 7.44
CA PRO A 242 -8.07 -16.29 7.16
C PRO A 242 -9.41 -15.68 7.59
N ASP A 243 -9.42 -14.87 8.66
CA ASP A 243 -10.64 -14.25 9.18
C ASP A 243 -11.18 -13.17 8.22
N VAL A 244 -10.29 -12.44 7.52
CA VAL A 244 -10.66 -11.52 6.43
C VAL A 244 -11.33 -12.29 5.29
N ILE A 245 -10.72 -13.41 4.88
CA ILE A 245 -11.27 -14.24 3.81
C ILE A 245 -12.64 -14.80 4.21
N ALA A 246 -12.79 -15.25 5.45
CA ALA A 246 -14.06 -15.74 5.97
C ALA A 246 -15.14 -14.65 6.01
N GLU A 247 -14.78 -13.41 6.36
CA GLU A 247 -15.68 -12.25 6.26
C GLU A 247 -16.14 -12.01 4.82
N LEU A 248 -15.23 -11.95 3.86
CA LEU A 248 -15.59 -11.73 2.45
C LEU A 248 -16.51 -12.84 1.92
N LEU A 249 -16.24 -14.11 2.25
CA LEU A 249 -17.11 -15.23 1.91
C LEU A 249 -18.52 -15.08 2.53
N ARG A 250 -18.61 -14.65 3.80
CA ARG A 250 -19.89 -14.36 4.46
C ARG A 250 -20.67 -13.23 3.78
N ARG A 251 -19.97 -12.28 3.16
CA ARG A 251 -20.57 -11.21 2.34
C ARG A 251 -20.89 -11.62 0.89
N GLY A 252 -20.73 -12.90 0.55
CA GLY A 252 -21.09 -13.44 -0.75
C GLY A 252 -20.01 -13.30 -1.83
N TRP A 253 -18.75 -13.06 -1.45
CA TRP A 253 -17.64 -13.22 -2.39
C TRP A 253 -17.49 -14.69 -2.78
N THR A 254 -17.17 -14.93 -4.04
CA THR A 254 -16.95 -16.31 -4.52
C THR A 254 -15.57 -16.81 -4.09
N GLU A 255 -15.37 -18.12 -4.08
CA GLU A 255 -14.06 -18.72 -3.83
C GLU A 255 -13.00 -18.21 -4.84
N ALA A 256 -13.40 -18.00 -6.09
CA ALA A 256 -12.52 -17.45 -7.12
C ALA A 256 -12.11 -16.01 -6.80
N ASP A 257 -13.03 -15.18 -6.31
CA ASP A 257 -12.75 -13.79 -5.97
C ASP A 257 -11.84 -13.67 -4.74
N VAL A 258 -12.07 -14.47 -3.69
CA VAL A 258 -11.20 -14.41 -2.50
C VAL A 258 -9.79 -14.94 -2.77
N LYS A 259 -9.62 -15.90 -3.70
CA LYS A 259 -8.27 -16.31 -4.18
C LYS A 259 -7.55 -15.16 -4.88
N LYS A 260 -8.28 -14.31 -5.62
CA LYS A 260 -7.71 -13.11 -6.25
C LYS A 260 -7.19 -12.13 -5.20
N VAL A 261 -8.00 -11.82 -4.19
CA VAL A 261 -7.63 -10.94 -3.07
C VAL A 261 -6.45 -11.51 -2.27
N ALA A 262 -6.44 -12.83 -2.02
CA ALA A 262 -5.40 -13.49 -1.24
C ALA A 262 -4.01 -13.49 -1.93
N GLY A 263 -3.94 -13.29 -3.25
CA GLY A 263 -2.64 -13.14 -3.91
C GLY A 263 -2.63 -13.30 -5.43
N LEU A 264 -3.65 -13.88 -6.06
CA LEU A 264 -3.60 -14.08 -7.52
C LEU A 264 -3.59 -12.74 -8.30
N ASN A 265 -4.19 -11.68 -7.75
CA ASN A 265 -4.08 -10.35 -8.36
C ASN A 265 -2.65 -9.79 -8.29
N THR A 266 -1.96 -9.96 -7.16
CA THR A 266 -0.56 -9.54 -7.01
C THR A 266 0.36 -10.33 -7.95
N LEU A 267 0.16 -11.65 -8.06
CA LEU A 267 0.91 -12.49 -9.01
C LEU A 267 0.67 -12.09 -10.47
N ARG A 268 -0.57 -11.73 -10.83
CA ARG A 268 -0.87 -11.18 -12.16
C ARG A 268 -0.07 -9.90 -12.42
N VAL A 269 -0.10 -8.95 -11.49
CA VAL A 269 0.61 -7.67 -11.62
C VAL A 269 2.12 -7.88 -11.74
N MET A 270 2.69 -8.76 -10.94
CA MET A 270 4.10 -9.14 -11.01
C MET A 270 4.47 -9.71 -12.38
N ARG A 271 3.69 -10.68 -12.88
CA ARG A 271 3.90 -11.29 -14.20
C ARG A 271 3.75 -10.29 -15.35
N GLU A 272 2.78 -9.38 -15.28
CA GLU A 272 2.60 -8.35 -16.30
C GLU A 272 3.76 -7.34 -16.30
N ALA A 273 4.31 -6.99 -15.13
CA ALA A 273 5.50 -6.14 -15.04
C ALA A 273 6.75 -6.81 -15.64
N GLU A 274 6.95 -8.11 -15.37
CA GLU A 274 8.02 -8.91 -15.99
C GLU A 274 7.90 -8.94 -17.52
N ARG A 275 6.68 -9.14 -18.05
CA ARG A 275 6.41 -9.11 -19.49
C ARG A 275 6.76 -7.74 -20.11
N VAL A 276 6.29 -6.65 -19.49
CA VAL A 276 6.59 -5.28 -19.95
C VAL A 276 8.10 -5.01 -19.94
N ALA A 277 8.82 -5.50 -18.94
CA ALA A 277 10.26 -5.37 -18.86
C ALA A 277 10.99 -6.08 -20.01
N VAL A 278 10.50 -7.25 -20.46
CA VAL A 278 11.03 -7.94 -21.64
C VAL A 278 10.76 -7.14 -22.90
N GLU A 279 9.55 -6.60 -23.06
CA GLU A 279 9.17 -5.79 -24.22
C GLU A 279 10.00 -4.51 -24.33
N MET A 280 10.22 -3.82 -23.21
CA MET A 280 10.99 -2.57 -23.18
C MET A 280 12.50 -2.78 -23.40
N ARG A 281 13.03 -3.98 -23.12
CA ARG A 281 14.44 -4.32 -23.36
C ARG A 281 14.67 -4.93 -24.74
N SER A 282 13.62 -5.37 -25.42
CA SER A 282 13.70 -5.92 -26.76
C SER A 282 13.98 -4.81 -27.78
N PRO A 283 14.89 -5.02 -28.75
CA PRO A 283 15.09 -4.06 -29.82
C PRO A 283 13.80 -3.87 -30.62
N PRO A 284 13.55 -2.68 -31.20
CA PRO A 284 12.35 -2.45 -31.99
C PRO A 284 12.26 -3.46 -33.12
N ARG A 285 11.09 -4.09 -33.28
CA ARG A 285 10.81 -4.94 -34.44
C ARG A 285 10.94 -4.05 -35.69
N ARG A 286 11.93 -4.39 -36.53
CA ARG A 286 12.16 -3.73 -37.83
C ARG A 286 11.01 -4.01 -38.78
#